data_AF-A0A6S7BJT3-F1
#
_entry.id   AF-A0A6S7BJT3-F1
#
_cell.length_a   1.000
_cell.length_b   1.000
_cell.length_c   1.000
_cell.angle_alpha   90.00
_cell.angle_beta   90.00
_cell.angle_gamma   90.00
#
_symmetry.space_group_name_H-M   'P 1'
#
loop_
_entity.id
_entity.type
_entity.pdbx_description
1 polymer ?
#
loop_
_entity_poly.entity_id
_entity_poly.type
_entity_poly.pdbx_seq_one_letter_code
_entity_poly.pdbx_strand_id
1 'polypeptide(L)'
;MDCLDLELMRLRAAVTANSADAGVWRWYADLMEDNRLRCTKTIRGWMIEIDGACAVQDRSFDCAIRRAYYAFPDINCNPGNFSSKRQGRSD
;
A
#
# COMPACT_ATOMS: atom_id res chain seq x y z
N MET A 1 34.52 8.26 15.58
CA MET A 1 33.22 7.68 15.22
C MET A 1 32.68 7.13 16.51
N ASP A 2 31.79 7.91 17.10
CA ASP A 2 31.61 7.87 18.53
C ASP A 2 30.34 7.06 18.79
N CYS A 3 30.24 6.37 19.94
CA CYS A 3 29.06 5.54 20.24
C CYS A 3 27.74 6.33 20.13
N LEU A 4 27.80 7.63 20.43
CA LEU A 4 26.70 8.57 20.29
C LEU A 4 26.25 8.76 18.82
N ASP A 5 27.19 8.78 17.86
CA ASP A 5 26.85 8.90 16.43
C ASP A 5 26.11 7.67 15.92
N LEU A 6 26.55 6.47 16.34
CA LEU A 6 25.89 5.23 15.96
C LEU A 6 24.46 5.18 16.51
N GLU A 7 24.26 5.58 17.76
CA GLU A 7 22.93 5.62 18.37
C GLU A 7 22.02 6.64 17.68
N LEU A 8 22.53 7.84 17.37
CA LEU A 8 21.80 8.83 16.58
C LEU A 8 21.42 8.32 15.19
N MET A 9 22.30 7.57 14.52
CA MET A 9 21.98 6.95 13.23
C MET A 9 20.87 5.91 13.35
N ARG A 10 20.89 5.07 14.39
CA ARG A 10 19.85 4.05 14.63
C ARG A 10 18.50 4.69 14.91
N LEU A 11 18.47 5.74 15.74
CA LEU A 11 17.25 6.49 16.03
C LEU A 11 16.68 7.14 14.76
N ARG A 12 17.53 7.77 13.93
CA ARG A 12 17.09 8.34 12.65
C ARG A 12 16.54 7.30 11.68
N ALA A 13 17.19 6.13 11.60
CA ALA A 13 16.70 5.03 10.78
C ALA A 13 15.35 4.51 11.28
N ALA A 14 15.19 4.35 12.59
CA ALA A 14 13.94 3.92 13.21
C ALA A 14 12.80 4.92 13.00
N VAL A 15 13.07 6.23 13.16
CA VAL A 15 12.09 7.28 12.91
C VAL A 15 11.66 7.30 11.45
N THR A 16 12.61 7.18 10.51
CA THR A 16 12.31 7.15 9.08
C THR A 16 11.45 5.94 8.72
N ALA A 17 11.80 4.75 9.21
CA ALA A 17 11.04 3.53 8.97
C ALA A 17 9.62 3.64 9.54
N ASN A 18 9.49 4.09 10.80
CA ASN A 18 8.20 4.27 11.45
C ASN A 18 7.33 5.32 10.74
N SER A 19 7.92 6.41 10.26
CA SER A 19 7.19 7.43 9.50
C SER A 19 6.71 6.89 8.15
N ALA A 20 7.51 6.08 7.46
CA ALA A 20 7.12 5.46 6.20
C ALA A 20 5.98 4.46 6.43
N ASP A 21 6.06 3.65 7.48
CA ASP A 21 5.00 2.71 7.86
C ASP A 21 3.70 3.43 8.22
N ALA A 22 3.78 4.51 8.98
CA ALA A 22 2.63 5.33 9.32
C ALA A 22 1.93 5.89 8.07
N GLY A 23 2.70 6.27 7.04
CA GLY A 23 2.16 6.73 5.75
C GLY A 23 1.33 5.65 5.05
N VAL A 24 1.86 4.43 4.96
CA VAL A 24 1.16 3.27 4.36
C VAL A 24 -0.15 2.98 5.08
N TRP A 25 -0.11 2.92 6.42
CA TRP A 25 -1.30 2.55 7.20
C TRP A 25 -2.35 3.65 7.23
N ARG A 26 -1.95 4.92 7.19
CA ARG A 26 -2.87 6.05 7.10
C ARG A 26 -3.59 6.05 5.76
N TRP A 27 -2.86 5.88 4.66
CA TRP A 27 -3.46 5.72 3.34
C TRP A 27 -4.45 4.54 3.27
N TYR A 28 -4.09 3.41 3.88
CA TYR A 28 -4.99 2.25 3.97
C TYR A 28 -6.27 2.59 4.75
N ALA A 29 -6.14 3.24 5.91
CA ALA A 29 -7.26 3.61 6.74
C ALA A 29 -8.22 4.57 6.00
N ASP A 30 -7.68 5.61 5.36
CA ASP A 30 -8.47 6.57 4.58
C ASP A 30 -9.29 5.86 3.49
N LEU A 31 -8.67 4.94 2.72
CA LEU A 31 -9.37 4.19 1.67
C LEU A 31 -10.41 3.18 2.20
N MET A 32 -10.17 2.62 3.39
CA MET A 32 -11.12 1.72 4.05
C MET A 32 -12.34 2.51 4.56
N GLU A 33 -12.13 3.69 5.15
CA GLU A 33 -13.21 4.58 5.59
C GLU A 33 -14.09 5.03 4.41
N ASP A 34 -13.47 5.30 3.26
CA ASP A 34 -14.18 5.65 2.02
C ASP A 34 -14.80 4.44 1.29
N ASN A 35 -14.64 3.21 1.79
CA ASN A 35 -15.03 1.96 1.11
C ASN A 35 -14.42 1.76 -0.30
N ARG A 36 -13.28 2.39 -0.56
CA ARG A 36 -12.57 2.36 -1.84
C ARG A 36 -11.62 1.17 -1.96
N LEU A 37 -11.23 0.58 -0.84
CA LEU A 37 -10.30 -0.54 -0.80
C LEU A 37 -10.99 -1.84 -0.36
N ARG A 38 -10.70 -2.92 -1.07
CA ARG A 38 -11.20 -4.26 -0.80
C ARG A 38 -10.06 -5.25 -0.63
N CYS A 39 -10.01 -5.88 0.54
CA CYS A 39 -9.06 -6.93 0.87
C CYS A 39 -9.69 -8.30 0.71
N THR A 40 -9.24 -9.08 -0.27
CA THR A 40 -9.75 -10.43 -0.51
C THR A 40 -8.66 -11.47 -0.31
N LYS A 41 -8.90 -12.45 0.56
CA LYS A 41 -8.03 -13.62 0.70
C LYS A 41 -8.35 -14.64 -0.40
N THR A 42 -7.35 -15.00 -1.18
CA THR A 42 -7.43 -15.97 -2.28
C THR A 42 -6.54 -17.18 -1.98
N ILE A 43 -6.63 -18.24 -2.80
CA ILE A 43 -5.74 -19.42 -2.68
C ILE A 43 -4.26 -19.05 -2.88
N ARG A 44 -3.98 -17.96 -3.61
CA ARG A 44 -2.62 -17.53 -3.98
C ARG A 44 -2.05 -16.47 -3.02
N GLY A 45 -2.85 -16.02 -2.05
CA GLY A 45 -2.49 -14.96 -1.13
C GLY A 45 -3.56 -13.88 -1.02
N TRP A 46 -3.15 -12.69 -0.63
CA TRP A 46 -3.99 -11.51 -0.48
C TRP A 46 -4.06 -10.71 -1.77
N MET A 47 -5.29 -10.38 -2.17
CA MET A 47 -5.59 -9.52 -3.29
C MET A 47 -6.18 -8.22 -2.75
N ILE A 48 -5.55 -7.09 -3.08
CA ILE A 48 -5.99 -5.75 -2.70
C ILE A 48 -6.51 -5.09 -3.94
N GLU A 49 -7.81 -4.78 -3.95
CA GLU A 49 -8.49 -4.08 -5.04
C GLU A 49 -8.84 -2.67 -4.58
N ILE A 50 -8.54 -1.66 -5.40
CA ILE A 50 -8.83 -0.26 -5.11
C ILE A 50 -9.70 0.31 -6.23
N ASP A 51 -10.78 0.99 -5.85
CA ASP A 51 -11.79 1.60 -6.73
C ASP A 51 -12.36 0.61 -7.78
N GLY A 52 -12.32 -0.70 -7.49
CA GLY A 52 -12.76 -1.76 -8.41
C GLY A 52 -11.92 -1.93 -9.68
N ALA A 53 -10.77 -1.26 -9.79
CA ALA A 53 -9.96 -1.23 -11.02
C ALA A 53 -8.51 -1.68 -10.80
N CYS A 54 -7.93 -1.33 -9.65
CA CYS A 54 -6.52 -1.51 -9.37
C CYS A 54 -6.34 -2.70 -8.41
N ALA A 55 -5.92 -3.85 -8.94
CA ALA A 55 -5.70 -5.05 -8.13
C ALA A 55 -4.20 -5.40 -8.03
N VAL A 56 -3.70 -5.61 -6.81
CA VAL A 56 -2.40 -6.23 -6.56
C VAL A 56 -2.57 -7.51 -5.76
N GLN A 57 -1.65 -8.46 -5.96
CA GLN A 57 -1.64 -9.71 -5.23
C GLN A 57 -0.27 -9.97 -4.62
N ASP A 58 -0.25 -10.40 -3.36
CA ASP A 58 0.95 -10.88 -2.68
C ASP A 58 0.59 -12.00 -1.68
N ARG A 59 1.57 -12.81 -1.26
CA ARG A 59 1.32 -13.92 -0.33
C ARG A 59 0.99 -13.43 1.08
N SER A 60 1.56 -12.30 1.49
CA SER A 60 1.29 -11.65 2.77
C SER A 60 0.39 -10.43 2.59
N PHE A 61 -0.49 -10.21 3.56
CA PHE A 61 -1.37 -9.04 3.59
C PHE A 61 -0.55 -7.74 3.60
N ASP A 62 0.41 -7.65 4.52
CA ASP A 62 1.29 -6.49 4.64
C ASP A 62 2.05 -6.20 3.34
N CYS A 63 2.63 -7.23 2.71
CA CYS A 63 3.31 -7.08 1.42
C CYS A 63 2.36 -6.61 0.32
N ALA A 64 1.12 -7.11 0.31
CA ALA A 64 0.13 -6.73 -0.69
C ALA A 64 -0.30 -5.26 -0.52
N ILE A 65 -0.52 -4.80 0.72
CA ILE A 65 -0.84 -3.41 1.04
C ILE A 65 0.32 -2.48 0.68
N ARG A 66 1.55 -2.80 1.07
CA ARG A 66 2.73 -2.01 0.71
C ARG A 66 2.93 -1.94 -0.79
N ARG A 67 2.77 -3.07 -1.50
CA ARG A 67 2.83 -3.12 -2.96
C ARG A 67 1.76 -2.25 -3.59
N ALA A 68 0.53 -2.23 -3.04
CA ALA A 68 -0.54 -1.36 -3.51
C ALA A 68 -0.18 0.12 -3.31
N TYR A 69 0.31 0.49 -2.12
CA TYR A 69 0.71 1.85 -1.78
C TYR A 69 1.77 2.41 -2.74
N TYR A 70 2.83 1.62 -3.01
CA TYR A 70 3.88 2.04 -3.95
C TYR A 70 3.45 2.01 -5.41
N ALA A 71 2.48 1.17 -5.78
CA ALA A 71 1.96 1.12 -7.14
C ALA A 71 0.99 2.28 -7.43
N PHE A 72 0.33 2.82 -6.40
CA PHE A 72 -0.75 3.79 -6.57
C PHE A 72 -0.68 4.98 -5.58
N PRO A 73 0.42 5.76 -5.58
CA PRO A 73 0.55 6.92 -4.70
C PRO A 73 -0.48 8.02 -5.00
N ASP A 74 -1.00 8.08 -6.24
CA ASP A 74 -1.87 9.16 -6.74
C ASP A 74 -3.38 8.91 -6.53
N ILE A 75 -3.79 7.76 -5.97
CA ILE A 75 -5.22 7.44 -5.74
C ILE A 75 -5.89 8.46 -4.78
N ASN A 76 -5.09 9.28 -4.11
CA ASN A 76 -5.57 10.34 -3.22
C ASN A 76 -6.13 11.60 -3.93
N CYS A 77 -6.22 11.65 -5.28
CA CYS A 77 -6.55 12.92 -5.96
C CYS A 77 -7.86 13.02 -6.75
N ASN A 78 -8.67 11.98 -6.96
CA ASN A 78 -10.05 12.18 -7.44
C ASN A 78 -10.90 10.88 -7.41
N PRO A 79 -12.08 10.85 -6.78
CA PRO A 79 -13.01 9.71 -6.89
C PRO A 79 -13.66 9.56 -8.29
N GLY A 80 -13.29 10.38 -9.28
CA GLY A 80 -14.04 10.51 -10.54
C GLY A 80 -13.45 9.89 -11.80
N ASN A 81 -12.24 9.30 -11.83
CA ASN A 81 -11.61 9.04 -13.14
C ASN A 81 -10.60 7.86 -13.23
N PHE A 82 -10.89 6.70 -12.63
CA PHE A 82 -10.15 5.48 -13.00
C PHE A 82 -10.90 4.72 -14.10
N SER A 83 -10.61 5.09 -15.35
CA SER A 83 -11.06 4.35 -16.53
C SER A 83 -10.51 2.92 -16.48
N SER A 84 -11.40 1.98 -16.20
CA SER A 84 -11.19 0.54 -16.14
C SER A 84 -10.52 0.01 -17.43
N LYS A 85 -9.18 -0.13 -17.44
CA LYS A 85 -8.52 -1.03 -18.38
C LYS A 85 -8.56 -2.43 -17.81
N ARG A 86 -9.67 -3.12 -18.09
CA ARG A 86 -9.77 -4.58 -17.95
C ARG A 86 -8.68 -5.19 -18.83
N GLN A 87 -7.60 -5.66 -18.22
CA GLN A 87 -6.62 -6.47 -18.93
C GLN A 87 -7.28 -7.81 -19.25
N GLY A 88 -7.75 -7.94 -20.49
CA GLY A 88 -8.26 -9.19 -21.04
C GLY A 88 -7.21 -10.30 -20.90
N ARG A 89 -7.65 -11.43 -20.37
CA ARG A 89 -7.00 -12.73 -20.58
C ARG A 89 -7.84 -13.46 -21.60
N SER A 90 -7.27 -13.57 -22.80
CA SER A 90 -7.75 -14.40 -23.91
C SER A 90 -7.70 -15.88 -23.56
N ASP A 91 -8.56 -16.61 -24.26
CA ASP A 91 -8.91 -18.05 -24.18
C ASP A 91 -7.75 -19.04 -24.04
#